data_AF-S8DPA8-F1
#
_entry.id   AF-S8DPA8-F1
#
_cell.length_a   1.000
_cell.length_b   1.000
_cell.length_c   1.000
_cell.angle_alpha   90.00
_cell.angle_beta   90.00
_cell.angle_gamma   90.00
#
_symmetry.space_group_name_H-M   'P 1'
#
loop_
_entity.id
_entity.type
_entity.pdbx_description
1 polymer ?
#
loop_
_entity_poly.entity_id
_entity_poly.type
_entity_poly.pdbx_seq_one_letter_code
_entity_poly.pdbx_strand_id
1 'polypeptide(L)'
;NKKERKKVREVGILKKDPETLREQIQKLEAMKADGALDKARKHKKRQLEDTLNLVLKKRKEYEEKMKEKGEAPVMFSHLGPVRKRSKAEEEERSKHPTPEDSVYYHPTLNPSGAPPPGKPPMAEDTFVRWLV
;
A
#
# COMPACT_ATOMS: atom_id res chain seq x y z
N ASN A 1 -10.67 6.39 -23.57
CA ASN A 1 -9.74 5.32 -23.12
C ASN A 1 -8.25 5.73 -22.99
N LYS A 2 -7.76 6.89 -23.49
CA LYS A 2 -6.33 7.29 -23.39
C LYS A 2 -5.77 7.43 -21.95
N LYS A 3 -6.60 7.85 -20.98
CA LYS A 3 -6.21 8.01 -19.57
C LYS A 3 -5.95 6.66 -18.88
N GLU A 4 -6.77 5.66 -19.16
CA GLU A 4 -6.67 4.32 -18.59
C GLU A 4 -5.38 3.61 -19.03
N ARG A 5 -5.06 3.68 -20.33
CA ARG A 5 -3.79 3.15 -20.85
C ARG A 5 -2.55 3.78 -20.23
N LYS A 6 -2.60 5.06 -19.88
CA LYS A 6 -1.49 5.72 -19.17
C LYS A 6 -1.32 5.15 -17.76
N LYS A 7 -2.42 4.99 -17.01
CA LYS A 7 -2.39 4.38 -15.67
C LYS A 7 -1.86 2.95 -15.70
N VAL A 8 -2.33 2.13 -16.65
CA VAL A 8 -1.84 0.75 -16.82
C VAL A 8 -0.33 0.72 -17.09
N ARG A 9 0.18 1.60 -17.95
CA ARG A 9 1.62 1.72 -18.21
C ARG A 9 2.40 2.14 -16.96
N GLU A 10 1.89 3.09 -16.19
CA GLU A 10 2.53 3.53 -14.94
C GLU A 10 2.57 2.42 -13.89
N VAL A 11 1.45 1.71 -13.69
CA VAL A 11 1.39 0.57 -12.78
C VAL A 11 2.32 -0.55 -13.24
N GLY A 12 2.38 -0.82 -14.54
CA GLY A 12 3.30 -1.81 -15.10
C GLY A 12 4.78 -1.46 -14.88
N ILE A 13 5.14 -0.18 -14.82
CA ILE A 13 6.50 0.27 -14.49
C ILE A 13 6.78 0.11 -12.98
N LEU A 14 5.82 0.48 -12.12
CA LEU A 14 5.95 0.34 -10.66
C LEU A 14 6.13 -1.11 -10.20
N LYS A 15 5.50 -2.05 -10.91
CA LYS A 15 5.63 -3.50 -10.67
C LYS A 15 6.97 -4.09 -11.12
N LYS A 16 7.79 -3.36 -11.87
CA LYS A 16 9.13 -3.84 -12.23
C LYS A 16 10.07 -3.67 -11.04
N ASP A 17 10.84 -4.70 -10.75
CA ASP A 17 11.79 -4.68 -9.65
C ASP A 17 13.10 -3.99 -10.07
N PRO A 18 13.47 -2.86 -9.43
CA PRO A 18 14.68 -2.12 -9.78
C PRO A 18 15.95 -2.94 -9.54
N GLU A 19 15.94 -3.85 -8.56
CA GLU A 19 17.07 -4.75 -8.28
C GLU A 19 17.36 -5.67 -9.48
N THR A 20 16.33 -6.26 -10.09
CA THR A 20 16.52 -7.12 -11.27
C THR A 20 17.11 -6.36 -12.46
N LEU A 21 16.76 -5.08 -12.63
CA LEU A 21 17.35 -4.22 -13.66
C LEU A 21 18.81 -3.89 -13.35
N ARG A 22 19.13 -3.62 -12.08
CA ARG A 22 20.52 -3.40 -11.62
C ARG A 22 21.39 -4.61 -11.84
N GLU A 23 20.92 -5.81 -11.48
CA GLU A 23 21.65 -7.06 -11.71
C GLU A 23 21.94 -7.30 -13.20
N GLN A 24 20.96 -7.03 -14.08
CA GLN A 24 21.16 -7.16 -15.52
C GLN A 24 22.18 -6.14 -16.05
N ILE A 25 22.18 -4.90 -15.53
CA ILE A 25 23.19 -3.89 -15.87
C ILE A 25 24.57 -4.33 -15.38
N GLN A 26 24.69 -4.80 -14.13
CA GLN A 26 25.94 -5.29 -13.57
C GLN A 26 26.51 -6.47 -14.34
N LYS A 27 25.67 -7.42 -14.77
CA LYS A 27 26.09 -8.53 -15.65
C LYS A 27 26.66 -8.00 -16.97
N LEU A 28 26.01 -7.01 -17.59
CA LEU A 28 26.50 -6.38 -18.82
C LEU A 28 27.79 -5.56 -18.59
N GLU A 29 27.97 -4.97 -17.41
CA GLU A 29 29.18 -4.25 -17.02
C GLU A 29 30.36 -5.18 -16.74
N ALA A 30 30.14 -6.30 -16.04
CA ALA A 30 31.15 -7.33 -15.84
C ALA A 30 31.67 -7.85 -17.19
N MET A 31 30.77 -8.16 -18.12
CA MET A 31 31.14 -8.57 -19.49
C MET A 31 31.84 -7.46 -20.30
N LYS A 32 31.65 -6.18 -19.94
CA LYS A 32 32.38 -5.05 -20.54
C LYS A 32 33.79 -4.96 -19.99
N ALA A 33 33.99 -5.23 -18.71
CA ALA A 33 35.31 -5.25 -18.08
C ALA A 33 36.20 -6.35 -18.71
N ASP A 34 35.60 -7.45 -19.15
CA ASP A 34 36.27 -8.52 -19.92
C ASP A 34 36.52 -8.18 -21.40
N GLY A 35 36.21 -6.95 -21.83
CA GLY A 35 36.48 -6.45 -23.19
C GLY A 35 35.47 -6.87 -24.27
N ALA A 36 34.45 -7.69 -23.94
CA ALA A 36 33.58 -8.37 -24.90
C ALA A 36 32.16 -7.77 -25.04
N LEU A 37 32.02 -6.43 -25.08
CA LEU A 37 30.70 -5.79 -25.23
C LEU A 37 30.42 -5.27 -26.66
N ASP A 38 29.69 -6.07 -27.42
CA ASP A 38 29.17 -5.72 -28.76
C ASP A 38 28.18 -4.54 -28.71
N LYS A 39 27.99 -3.83 -29.83
CA LYS A 39 27.09 -2.66 -29.97
C LYS A 39 25.66 -2.96 -29.49
N ALA A 40 25.17 -4.16 -29.77
CA ALA A 40 23.85 -4.61 -29.32
C ALA A 40 23.75 -4.67 -27.78
N ARG A 41 24.79 -5.16 -27.11
CA ARG A 41 24.84 -5.24 -25.64
C ARG A 41 24.98 -3.87 -25.00
N LYS A 42 25.74 -2.94 -25.60
CA LYS A 42 25.80 -1.53 -25.19
C LYS A 42 24.42 -0.86 -25.28
N HIS A 43 23.69 -1.10 -26.36
CA HIS A 43 22.33 -0.58 -26.52
C HIS A 43 21.37 -1.16 -25.47
N LYS A 44 21.44 -2.47 -25.21
CA LYS A 44 20.65 -3.13 -24.18
C LYS A 44 20.94 -2.57 -22.78
N LYS A 45 22.22 -2.33 -22.46
CA LYS A 45 22.62 -1.68 -21.20
C LYS A 45 21.93 -0.33 -21.04
N ARG A 46 22.00 0.52 -22.06
CA ARG A 46 21.37 1.85 -22.07
C ARG A 46 19.84 1.77 -21.88
N GLN A 47 19.16 0.83 -22.55
CA GLN A 47 17.71 0.64 -22.36
C GLN A 47 17.34 0.22 -20.93
N LEU A 48 18.17 -0.62 -20.30
CA LEU A 48 17.97 -1.04 -18.91
C LEU A 48 18.22 0.11 -17.95
N GLU A 49 19.25 0.92 -18.18
CA GLU A 49 19.54 2.14 -17.40
C GLU A 49 18.39 3.16 -17.51
N ASP A 50 17.88 3.41 -18.72
CA ASP A 50 16.75 4.31 -18.95
C ASP A 50 15.48 3.81 -18.25
N THR A 51 15.23 2.49 -18.29
CA THR A 51 14.10 1.86 -17.59
C THR A 51 14.25 1.95 -16.08
N LEU A 52 15.44 1.68 -15.54
CA LEU A 52 15.74 1.77 -14.11
C LEU A 52 15.54 3.19 -13.59
N ASN A 53 16.04 4.19 -14.31
CA ASN A 53 15.85 5.60 -13.97
C ASN A 53 14.36 5.98 -13.93
N LEU A 54 13.57 5.47 -14.89
CA LEU A 54 12.12 5.71 -14.90
C LEU A 54 11.41 5.06 -13.70
N VAL A 55 11.79 3.83 -13.33
CA VAL A 55 11.25 3.12 -12.16
C VAL A 55 11.60 3.87 -10.87
N LEU A 56 12.86 4.26 -10.70
CA LEU A 56 13.32 5.01 -9.52
C LEU A 56 12.62 6.36 -9.43
N LYS A 57 12.49 7.09 -10.54
CA LYS A 57 11.76 8.35 -10.58
C LYS A 57 10.29 8.16 -10.20
N LYS A 58 9.61 7.13 -10.71
CA LYS A 58 8.21 6.85 -10.37
C LYS A 58 8.03 6.41 -8.91
N ARG A 59 8.94 5.61 -8.36
CA ARG A 59 8.94 5.26 -6.93
C ARG A 59 9.16 6.49 -6.06
N LYS A 60 10.13 7.35 -6.41
CA LYS A 60 10.39 8.60 -5.71
C LYS A 60 9.20 9.57 -5.80
N GLU A 61 8.59 9.74 -6.97
CA GLU A 61 7.38 10.55 -7.13
C GLU A 61 6.21 10.00 -6.30
N TYR A 62 6.09 8.67 -6.17
CA TYR A 62 5.07 8.04 -5.33
C TYR A 62 5.35 8.28 -3.85
N GLU A 63 6.60 8.11 -3.42
CA GLU A 63 7.04 8.38 -2.05
C GLU A 63 6.93 9.86 -1.68
N GLU A 64 7.37 10.77 -2.55
CA GLU A 64 7.19 12.22 -2.40
C GLU A 64 5.71 12.58 -2.36
N LYS A 65 4.85 11.99 -3.19
CA LYS A 65 3.39 12.18 -3.05
C LYS A 65 2.84 11.66 -1.73
N MET A 66 3.46 10.66 -1.10
CA MET A 66 3.06 10.17 0.22
C MET A 66 3.65 11.03 1.35
N LYS A 67 4.78 11.71 1.11
CA LYS A 67 5.49 12.57 2.06
C LYS A 67 5.05 14.04 2.02
N GLU A 68 4.75 14.56 0.83
CA GLU A 68 4.19 15.89 0.53
C GLU A 68 2.71 15.96 0.89
N LYS A 69 2.01 14.82 0.87
CA LYS A 69 0.82 14.60 1.70
C LYS A 69 1.24 14.52 3.18
N GLY A 70 1.97 15.51 3.68
CA GLY A 70 2.48 15.62 5.05
C GLY A 70 1.40 15.75 6.13
N GLU A 71 0.24 15.15 5.92
CA GLU A 71 -0.65 14.71 6.98
C GLU A 71 -0.42 13.21 7.13
N ALA A 72 -0.23 12.75 8.37
CA ALA A 72 -0.38 11.35 8.76
C ALA A 72 -1.50 10.71 7.93
N PRO A 73 -1.41 9.43 7.49
CA PRO A 73 -2.41 8.83 6.62
C PRO A 73 -3.84 9.05 7.17
N VAL A 74 -4.49 10.13 6.73
CA VAL A 74 -5.89 10.44 7.02
C VAL A 74 -6.67 9.67 5.97
N MET A 75 -6.60 8.35 6.06
CA MET A 75 -7.66 7.48 5.57
C MET A 75 -8.34 6.75 6.72
N PHE A 76 -8.01 7.10 7.97
CA PHE A 76 -8.77 6.67 9.13
C PHE A 76 -8.58 7.62 10.32
N SER A 77 -9.14 8.83 10.27
CA SER A 77 -9.26 9.72 11.44
C SER A 77 -10.37 9.29 12.42
N HIS A 78 -10.90 8.08 12.28
CA HIS A 78 -11.96 7.53 13.15
C HIS A 78 -11.46 6.34 13.99
N LEU A 79 -10.23 5.87 13.77
CA LEU A 79 -9.56 4.78 14.46
C LEU A 79 -8.53 5.59 15.20
N GLY A 80 -8.82 5.82 16.47
CA GLY A 80 -7.81 6.34 17.37
C GLY A 80 -6.53 5.50 17.28
N PRO A 81 -5.42 6.03 17.79
CA PRO A 81 -4.15 5.29 17.84
C PRO A 81 -4.39 3.88 18.38
N VAL A 82 -3.92 2.86 17.67
CA VAL A 82 -3.95 1.46 18.14
C VAL A 82 -3.11 1.38 19.40
N ARG A 83 -3.77 1.61 20.54
CA ARG A 83 -3.25 1.28 21.86
C ARG A 83 -3.17 -0.24 21.88
N LYS A 84 -1.97 -0.81 21.93
CA LYS A 84 -1.80 -2.23 22.28
C LYS A 84 -2.26 -2.37 23.73
N ARG A 85 -3.54 -2.70 23.92
CA ARG A 85 -4.13 -2.88 25.25
C ARG A 85 -3.80 -4.29 25.75
N SER A 86 -3.58 -4.39 27.04
CA SER A 86 -3.29 -5.66 27.71
C SER A 86 -4.56 -6.51 27.77
N LYS A 87 -4.38 -7.83 27.71
CA LYS A 87 -5.41 -8.89 27.70
C LYS A 87 -6.46 -8.79 28.83
N ALA A 88 -6.16 -8.04 29.90
CA ALA A 88 -7.06 -7.80 31.03
C ALA A 88 -8.14 -6.74 30.75
N GLU A 89 -7.92 -5.82 29.80
CA GLU A 89 -8.90 -4.79 29.40
C GLU A 89 -9.95 -5.35 28.43
N GLU A 90 -9.61 -6.42 27.70
CA GLU A 90 -10.44 -7.10 26.70
C GLU A 90 -11.58 -7.92 27.34
N GLU A 91 -11.36 -8.48 28.54
CA GLU A 91 -12.35 -9.29 29.26
C GLU A 91 -13.43 -8.46 29.96
N GLU A 92 -13.11 -7.23 30.39
CA GLU A 92 -14.08 -6.33 31.03
C GLU A 92 -15.04 -5.70 30.01
N ARG A 93 -14.51 -5.33 28.84
CA ARG A 93 -15.28 -4.73 27.73
C ARG A 93 -16.22 -5.73 27.04
N SER A 94 -15.93 -7.02 27.17
CA SER A 94 -16.82 -8.11 26.72
C SER A 94 -18.17 -8.14 27.45
N LYS A 95 -18.23 -7.59 28.68
CA LYS A 95 -19.45 -7.58 29.51
C LYS A 95 -20.31 -6.32 29.31
N HIS A 96 -19.72 -5.24 28.83
CA HIS A 96 -20.37 -3.95 28.61
C HIS A 96 -20.01 -3.38 27.23
N PRO A 97 -20.64 -3.86 26.16
CA PRO A 97 -20.39 -3.35 24.81
C PRO A 97 -20.75 -1.86 24.75
N THR A 98 -19.78 -1.00 24.41
CA THR A 98 -20.06 0.42 24.20
C THR A 98 -20.61 0.62 22.78
N PRO A 99 -21.40 1.69 22.52
CA PRO A 99 -21.90 1.98 21.19
C PRO A 99 -20.80 2.01 20.12
N GLU A 100 -19.59 2.42 20.51
CA GLU A 100 -18.38 2.51 19.68
C GLU A 100 -17.84 1.15 19.20
N ASP A 101 -18.27 0.05 19.82
CA ASP A 101 -17.89 -1.32 19.42
C ASP A 101 -18.78 -1.88 18.31
N SER A 102 -19.87 -1.19 17.99
CA SER A 102 -20.75 -1.57 16.90
C SER A 102 -20.17 -1.12 15.56
N VAL A 103 -20.16 -2.02 14.57
CA VAL A 103 -19.81 -1.73 13.17
C VAL A 103 -20.68 -0.62 12.57
N TYR A 104 -21.83 -0.35 13.17
CA TYR A 104 -22.78 0.67 12.72
C TYR A 104 -22.60 2.03 13.42
N TYR A 105 -21.65 2.15 14.33
CA TYR A 105 -21.43 3.39 15.08
C TYR A 105 -20.98 4.53 14.16
N HIS A 106 -21.67 5.67 14.27
CA HIS A 106 -21.24 6.92 13.66
C HIS A 106 -21.53 8.08 14.61
N PRO A 107 -20.52 8.88 15.01
CA PRO A 107 -20.65 9.85 16.10
C PRO A 107 -21.73 10.90 15.89
N THR A 108 -22.06 11.24 14.63
CA THR A 108 -23.10 12.23 14.29
C THR A 108 -24.36 11.65 13.65
N LEU A 109 -24.30 10.45 13.07
CA LEU A 109 -25.39 9.88 12.26
C LEU A 109 -26.05 8.67 12.94
N ASN A 110 -25.32 8.00 13.84
CA ASN A 110 -25.78 6.84 14.60
C ASN A 110 -24.98 6.71 15.91
N PRO A 111 -25.13 7.66 16.85
CA PRO A 111 -24.37 7.65 18.11
C PRO A 111 -24.75 6.47 19.02
N SER A 112 -25.88 5.79 18.75
CA SER A 112 -26.28 4.57 19.46
C SER A 112 -25.65 3.30 18.89
N GLY A 113 -25.01 3.37 17.71
CA GLY A 113 -24.46 2.20 17.02
C GLY A 113 -25.53 1.16 16.65
N ALA A 114 -26.80 1.56 16.54
CA ALA A 114 -27.89 0.64 16.24
C ALA A 114 -27.77 0.11 14.81
N PRO A 115 -27.93 -1.21 14.57
CA PRO A 115 -27.92 -1.74 13.22
C PRO A 115 -29.11 -1.19 12.42
N PRO A 116 -28.92 -0.90 11.12
CA PRO A 116 -30.04 -0.52 10.26
C PRO A 116 -31.06 -1.66 10.17
N PRO A 117 -32.35 -1.36 9.92
CA PRO A 117 -33.41 -2.36 9.88
C PRO A 117 -33.07 -3.54 8.96
N GLY A 118 -33.15 -4.76 9.50
CA GLY A 118 -32.86 -5.99 8.75
C GLY A 118 -31.40 -6.45 8.76
N LYS A 119 -30.48 -5.73 9.42
CA LYS A 119 -29.10 -6.21 9.66
C LYS A 119 -28.89 -6.65 11.10
N PRO A 120 -28.12 -7.72 11.36
CA PRO A 120 -27.83 -8.17 12.72
C PRO A 120 -26.89 -7.18 13.44
N PRO A 121 -26.94 -7.08 14.78
CA PRO A 121 -25.92 -6.36 15.53
C PRO A 121 -24.56 -7.05 15.34
N MET A 122 -23.58 -6.30 14.85
CA MET A 122 -22.23 -6.78 14.57
C MET A 122 -21.24 -5.98 15.39
N ALA A 123 -20.42 -6.66 16.19
CA ALA A 123 -19.29 -6.05 16.88
C ALA A 123 -18.05 -6.10 15.96
N GLU A 124 -17.20 -5.08 16.00
CA GLU A 124 -15.99 -4.97 15.16
C GLU A 124 -15.12 -6.25 15.20
N ASP A 125 -15.01 -6.91 16.35
CA ASP A 125 -14.24 -8.16 16.51
C ASP A 125 -14.80 -9.36 15.74
N THR A 126 -16.10 -9.37 15.41
CA THR A 126 -16.72 -10.47 14.65
C THR A 126 -16.53 -10.34 13.15
N PHE A 127 -16.23 -9.14 12.63
CA PHE A 127 -16.07 -8.90 11.20
C PHE A 127 -14.81 -9.57 10.63
N VAL A 128 -13.76 -9.73 11.46
CA VAL A 128 -12.48 -10.32 11.06
C VAL A 128 -12.53 -11.85 10.93
N ARG A 129 -13.48 -12.52 11.59
CA ARG A 129 -13.51 -13.99 11.68
C ARG A 129 -14.17 -14.71 10.49
N TRP A 130 -14.80 -13.98 9.57
CA TRP A 130 -15.48 -14.54 8.40
C TRP A 130 -14.73 -14.36 7.07
N LEU A 131 -13.53 -13.77 7.10
CA LEU A 131 -12.71 -13.48 5.92
C LEU A 131 -11.44 -14.35 5.78
N VAL A 132 -11.34 -15.44 6.53
CA VAL A 132 -10.26 -16.45 6.41
C VAL A 132 -10.81 -17.75 5.84
#